data_AF-A0A0U2WAU7-F1
#
_entry.id   AF-A0A0U2WAU7-F1
#
_cell.length_a   1.000
_cell.length_b   1.000
_cell.length_c   1.000
_cell.angle_alpha   90.00
_cell.angle_beta   90.00
_cell.angle_gamma   90.00
#
_symmetry.space_group_name_H-M   'P 1'
#
loop_
_entity.id
_entity.type
_entity.pdbx_description
1 polymer ?
#
loop_
_entity_poly.entity_id
_entity_poly.type
_entity_poly.pdbx_seq_one_letter_code
_entity_poly.pdbx_strand_id
1 'polypeptide(L)'
;MMIQNSRLIHNYHSRQVMLTKHNDNNKGTYVHAAVLGALLFCAVFFISTMFSFFFDQDVHAASSQPQIYSYVEVESGDTLWSIASQYADQGQDIREYIHQIKGINHLKNSHLQVGQKLLLP
;
A
#
# COMPACT_ATOMS: atom_id res chain seq x y z
N MET A 1 -33.86 -14.56 -75.93
CA MET A 1 -33.16 -13.43 -75.27
C MET A 1 -33.59 -13.28 -73.80
N MET A 2 -33.58 -14.38 -73.00
CA MET A 2 -33.98 -14.35 -71.56
C MET A 2 -32.94 -14.97 -70.61
N ILE A 3 -31.94 -15.69 -71.14
CA ILE A 3 -30.99 -16.47 -70.33
C ILE A 3 -29.86 -15.61 -69.75
N GLN A 4 -29.52 -14.47 -70.39
CA GLN A 4 -28.48 -13.56 -69.91
C GLN A 4 -28.89 -12.77 -68.66
N ASN A 5 -30.17 -12.39 -68.52
CA ASN A 5 -30.64 -11.61 -67.37
C ASN A 5 -30.62 -12.40 -66.05
N SER A 6 -30.86 -13.72 -66.09
CA SER A 6 -30.83 -14.56 -64.90
C SER A 6 -29.42 -14.65 -64.27
N ARG A 7 -28.36 -14.70 -65.10
CA ARG A 7 -26.98 -14.72 -64.62
C ARG A 7 -26.54 -13.40 -63.99
N LEU A 8 -27.09 -12.28 -64.45
CA LEU A 8 -26.79 -10.95 -63.88
C LEU A 8 -27.42 -10.79 -62.50
N ILE A 9 -28.67 -11.24 -62.31
CA ILE A 9 -29.37 -11.17 -61.03
C ILE A 9 -28.69 -12.08 -59.99
N HIS A 10 -28.28 -13.29 -60.41
CA HIS A 10 -27.54 -14.22 -59.55
C HIS A 10 -26.19 -13.63 -59.09
N ASN A 11 -25.40 -13.07 -60.02
CA ASN A 11 -24.11 -12.45 -59.68
C ASN A 11 -24.25 -11.21 -58.80
N TYR A 12 -25.33 -10.44 -58.98
CA TYR A 12 -25.59 -9.27 -58.13
C TYR A 12 -25.89 -9.68 -56.70
N HIS A 13 -26.73 -10.70 -56.51
CA HIS A 13 -27.05 -11.23 -55.19
C HIS A 13 -25.83 -11.83 -54.49
N SER A 14 -24.98 -12.57 -55.20
CA SER A 14 -23.74 -13.12 -54.62
C SER A 14 -22.76 -12.01 -54.20
N ARG A 15 -22.66 -10.93 -54.97
CA ARG A 15 -21.82 -9.77 -54.61
C ARG A 15 -22.35 -9.01 -53.40
N GLN A 16 -23.66 -8.83 -53.28
CA GLN A 16 -24.27 -8.13 -52.13
C GLN A 16 -24.04 -8.88 -50.81
N VAL A 17 -24.13 -10.22 -50.83
CA VAL A 17 -23.86 -11.05 -49.65
C VAL A 17 -22.36 -11.07 -49.29
N MET A 18 -21.45 -10.95 -50.26
CA MET A 18 -20.02 -10.85 -49.98
C MET A 18 -19.60 -9.50 -49.40
N LEU A 19 -20.22 -8.39 -49.82
CA LEU A 19 -19.88 -7.05 -49.31
C LEU A 19 -20.35 -6.80 -47.87
N THR A 20 -21.35 -7.56 -47.40
CA THR A 20 -21.92 -7.41 -46.05
C THR A 20 -21.23 -8.30 -45.01
N LYS A 21 -20.45 -9.31 -45.42
CA LYS A 21 -19.87 -10.31 -44.51
C LYS A 21 -18.47 -9.95 -43.97
N HIS A 22 -17.89 -8.82 -44.37
CA HIS A 22 -16.49 -8.49 -44.04
C HIS A 22 -16.30 -7.59 -42.79
N ASN A 23 -17.36 -7.16 -42.11
CA ASN A 23 -17.26 -6.18 -41.01
C ASN A 23 -17.89 -6.67 -39.68
N ASP A 24 -17.54 -7.86 -39.21
CA ASP A 24 -18.05 -8.42 -37.94
C ASP A 24 -16.98 -9.00 -37.00
N ASN A 25 -15.73 -9.07 -37.45
CA ASN A 25 -14.61 -9.69 -36.73
C ASN A 25 -13.95 -8.78 -35.69
N ASN A 26 -14.18 -7.47 -35.71
CA ASN A 26 -13.52 -6.54 -34.79
C ASN A 26 -14.31 -6.30 -33.48
N LYS A 27 -15.59 -6.67 -33.45
CA LYS A 27 -16.47 -6.49 -32.27
C LYS A 27 -15.92 -7.22 -31.04
N GLY A 28 -15.44 -8.44 -31.20
CA GLY A 28 -14.87 -9.26 -30.12
C GLY A 28 -13.58 -8.68 -29.52
N THR A 29 -12.70 -8.13 -30.35
CA THR A 29 -11.41 -7.57 -29.93
C THR A 29 -11.59 -6.33 -29.06
N TYR A 30 -12.56 -5.47 -29.36
CA TYR A 30 -12.87 -4.30 -28.52
C TYR A 30 -13.44 -4.68 -27.15
N VAL A 31 -14.22 -5.76 -27.05
CA VAL A 31 -14.75 -6.22 -25.75
C VAL A 31 -13.62 -6.73 -24.86
N HIS A 32 -12.70 -7.53 -25.41
CA HIS A 32 -11.53 -8.02 -24.65
C HIS A 32 -10.61 -6.87 -24.23
N ALA A 33 -10.35 -5.91 -25.12
CA ALA A 33 -9.57 -4.72 -24.81
C ALA A 33 -10.24 -3.84 -23.72
N ALA A 34 -11.57 -3.68 -23.78
CA ALA A 34 -12.33 -2.94 -22.78
C ALA A 34 -12.35 -3.65 -21.41
N VAL A 35 -12.49 -4.98 -21.39
CA VAL A 35 -12.44 -5.80 -20.16
C VAL A 35 -11.04 -5.75 -19.53
N LEU A 36 -9.98 -5.85 -20.33
CA LEU A 36 -8.60 -5.72 -19.85
C LEU A 36 -8.33 -4.32 -19.28
N GLY A 37 -8.80 -3.28 -19.97
CA GLY A 37 -8.71 -1.90 -19.48
C GLY A 37 -9.44 -1.70 -18.15
N ALA A 38 -10.66 -2.22 -18.03
CA ALA A 38 -11.45 -2.15 -16.80
C ALA A 38 -10.78 -2.90 -15.63
N LEU A 39 -10.23 -4.09 -15.89
CA LEU A 39 -9.51 -4.88 -14.88
C LEU A 39 -8.26 -4.15 -14.35
N LEU A 40 -7.47 -3.54 -15.24
CA LEU A 40 -6.30 -2.75 -14.85
C LEU A 40 -6.68 -1.53 -14.01
N PHE A 41 -7.75 -0.83 -14.39
CA PHE A 41 -8.26 0.30 -13.63
C PHE A 41 -8.73 -0.11 -12.22
N CYS A 42 -9.47 -1.21 -12.10
CA CYS A 42 -9.89 -1.75 -10.82
C CYS A 42 -8.68 -2.17 -9.95
N ALA A 43 -7.66 -2.82 -10.54
CA ALA A 43 -6.46 -3.20 -9.80
C ALA A 43 -5.71 -1.99 -9.24
N VAL A 44 -5.54 -0.93 -10.03
CA VAL A 44 -4.88 0.31 -9.58
C VAL A 44 -5.68 1.00 -8.48
N PHE A 45 -7.02 1.03 -8.58
CA PHE A 45 -7.88 1.57 -7.54
C PHE A 45 -7.81 0.76 -6.23
N PHE A 46 -7.79 -0.57 -6.32
CA PHE A 46 -7.62 -1.44 -5.16
C PHE A 46 -6.24 -1.28 -4.51
N ILE A 47 -5.17 -1.20 -5.30
CA ILE A 47 -3.82 -0.97 -4.77
C ILE A 47 -3.74 0.40 -4.10
N SER A 48 -4.33 1.44 -4.70
CA SER A 48 -4.36 2.80 -4.13
C SER A 48 -5.13 2.86 -2.81
N THR A 49 -6.28 2.19 -2.71
CA THR A 49 -7.07 2.19 -1.47
C THR A 49 -6.38 1.39 -0.38
N MET A 50 -5.79 0.23 -0.71
CA MET A 50 -4.98 -0.54 0.23
C MET A 50 -3.76 0.23 0.73
N PHE A 51 -3.06 0.95 -0.14
CA PHE A 51 -1.88 1.73 0.23
C PHE A 51 -2.20 2.80 1.29
N SER A 52 -3.38 3.43 1.23
CA SER A 52 -3.81 4.39 2.24
C SER A 52 -4.02 3.77 3.63
N PHE A 53 -4.38 2.48 3.72
CA PHE A 53 -4.54 1.80 5.02
C PHE A 53 -3.20 1.38 5.66
N PHE A 54 -2.13 1.29 4.87
CA PHE A 54 -0.80 0.95 5.39
C PHE A 54 0.03 2.18 5.83
N PHE A 55 -0.43 3.40 5.53
CA PHE A 55 0.31 4.65 5.75
C PHE A 55 -0.28 5.53 6.88
N ASP A 56 -0.90 4.94 7.90
CA ASP A 56 -1.06 5.63 9.19
C ASP A 56 0.27 5.60 9.94
N GLN A 57 1.15 6.55 9.58
CA GLN A 57 2.13 7.04 10.53
C GLN A 57 1.51 8.26 11.19
N ASP A 58 1.26 8.17 12.49
CA ASP A 58 0.88 9.29 13.35
C ASP A 58 1.98 10.36 13.31
N VAL A 59 1.99 11.21 12.28
CA VAL A 59 2.78 12.43 12.25
C VAL A 59 2.01 13.46 13.07
N HIS A 60 2.05 13.29 14.38
CA HIS A 60 1.75 14.38 15.29
C HIS A 60 2.76 15.50 15.02
N ALA A 61 2.26 16.66 14.63
CA ALA A 61 3.05 17.88 14.53
C ALA A 61 3.50 18.32 15.94
N ALA A 62 4.46 17.60 16.53
CA ALA A 62 5.23 18.09 17.64
C ALA A 62 6.14 19.19 17.09
N SER A 63 5.97 20.40 17.61
CA SER A 63 6.90 21.51 17.45
C SER A 63 8.32 21.00 17.33
N SER A 64 9.02 21.32 16.23
CA SER A 64 10.38 20.90 15.93
C SER A 64 11.39 21.55 16.90
N GLN A 65 11.30 21.22 18.17
CA GLN A 65 12.48 21.12 19.01
C GLN A 65 13.15 19.82 18.60
N PRO A 66 14.44 19.80 18.22
CA PRO A 66 15.15 18.55 18.04
C PRO A 66 15.04 17.79 19.37
N GLN A 67 14.25 16.72 19.40
CA GLN A 67 14.24 15.79 20.54
C GLN A 67 15.64 15.17 20.57
N ILE A 68 16.47 15.68 21.48
CA ILE A 68 17.81 15.16 21.72
C ILE A 68 17.61 13.86 22.50
N TYR A 69 17.42 12.77 21.77
CA TYR A 69 17.37 11.45 22.39
C TYR A 69 18.76 11.12 22.95
N SER A 70 18.82 10.96 24.27
CA SER A 70 19.99 10.37 24.93
C SER A 70 19.90 8.86 24.86
N TYR A 71 21.03 8.16 24.95
CA TYR A 71 21.04 6.70 25.08
C TYR A 71 21.87 6.26 26.27
N VAL A 72 21.49 5.14 26.84
CA VAL A 72 22.25 4.43 27.89
C VAL A 72 22.53 3.01 27.41
N GLU A 73 23.72 2.50 27.72
CA GLU A 73 24.05 1.10 27.51
C GLU A 73 23.68 0.33 28.78
N VAL A 74 22.87 -0.71 28.64
CA VAL A 74 22.41 -1.52 29.77
C VAL A 74 23.57 -2.31 30.35
N GLU A 75 23.83 -2.15 31.65
CA GLU A 75 24.82 -2.92 32.37
C GLU A 75 24.20 -4.11 33.14
N SER A 76 25.05 -5.01 33.64
CA SER A 76 24.58 -6.15 34.41
C SER A 76 23.97 -5.70 35.74
N GLY A 77 22.69 -6.00 35.93
CA GLY A 77 21.93 -5.62 37.13
C GLY A 77 21.00 -4.43 36.90
N ASP A 78 21.08 -3.78 35.73
CA ASP A 78 20.14 -2.74 35.36
C ASP A 78 18.74 -3.29 35.11
N THR A 79 17.76 -2.48 35.48
CA THR A 79 16.35 -2.71 35.21
C THR A 79 15.78 -1.47 34.56
N LEU A 80 14.66 -1.62 33.83
CA LEU A 80 13.94 -0.45 33.32
C LEU A 80 13.59 0.53 34.45
N TRP A 81 13.36 0.03 35.66
CA TRP A 81 13.06 0.86 36.82
C TRP A 81 14.27 1.67 37.29
N SER A 82 15.44 1.04 37.44
CA SER A 82 16.66 1.75 37.89
C SER A 82 17.06 2.82 36.89
N ILE A 83 17.03 2.49 35.60
CA ILE A 83 17.29 3.45 34.51
C ILE A 83 16.25 4.58 34.54
N ALA A 84 14.96 4.26 34.55
CA ALA A 84 13.93 5.30 34.58
C ALA A 84 14.03 6.21 35.81
N SER A 85 14.28 5.65 36.99
CA SER A 85 14.44 6.43 38.21
C SER A 85 15.67 7.34 38.20
N GLN A 86 16.68 7.03 37.38
CA GLN A 86 17.91 7.81 37.27
C GLN A 86 17.78 8.97 36.27
N TYR A 87 17.02 8.77 35.19
CA TYR A 87 16.94 9.71 34.08
C TYR A 87 15.63 10.47 33.98
N ALA A 88 14.57 10.08 34.70
CA ALA A 88 13.32 10.82 34.75
C ALA A 88 13.49 12.18 35.43
N ASP A 89 12.78 13.19 34.94
CA ASP A 89 12.82 14.54 35.48
C ASP A 89 12.19 14.63 36.89
N GLN A 90 12.55 15.67 37.63
CA GLN A 90 12.02 15.90 38.97
C GLN A 90 10.49 16.06 38.94
N GLY A 91 9.79 15.11 39.55
CA GLY A 91 8.32 15.09 39.60
C GLY A 91 7.64 14.33 38.46
N GLN A 92 8.41 13.76 37.53
CA GLN A 92 7.86 12.87 36.51
C GLN A 92 7.51 11.49 37.09
N ASP A 93 6.39 10.90 36.65
CA ASP A 93 6.03 9.54 37.06
C ASP A 93 6.97 8.54 36.38
N ILE A 94 7.66 7.73 37.20
CA ILE A 94 8.61 6.71 36.73
C ILE A 94 7.93 5.70 35.80
N ARG A 95 6.67 5.32 36.05
CA ARG A 95 5.93 4.40 35.20
C ARG A 95 5.66 5.01 33.84
N GLU A 96 5.28 6.28 33.78
CA GLU A 96 5.08 6.99 32.53
C GLU A 96 6.39 7.04 31.72
N TYR A 97 7.50 7.36 32.38
CA TYR A 97 8.82 7.35 31.73
C TYR A 97 9.22 5.96 31.22
N ILE A 98 8.96 4.89 31.99
CA ILE A 98 9.16 3.50 31.53
C ILE A 98 8.30 3.21 30.30
N HIS A 99 7.05 3.66 30.27
CA HIS A 99 6.17 3.50 29.11
C HIS A 99 6.73 4.19 27.86
N GLN A 100 7.26 5.41 28.01
CA GLN A 100 7.91 6.14 26.93
C GLN A 100 9.16 5.41 26.44
N ILE A 101 10.05 4.98 27.34
CA ILE A 101 11.24 4.17 27.00
C ILE A 101 10.82 2.92 26.21
N LYS A 102 9.80 2.20 26.68
CA LYS A 102 9.32 0.99 25.99
C LYS A 102 8.77 1.30 24.60
N GLY A 103 8.06 2.41 24.45
CA GLY A 103 7.53 2.88 23.17
C GLY A 103 8.64 3.17 22.17
N ILE A 104 9.60 4.03 22.56
CA ILE A 104 10.70 4.48 21.67
C ILE A 104 11.64 3.32 21.31
N ASN A 105 11.85 2.36 22.22
CA ASN A 105 12.73 1.21 21.99
C ASN A 105 12.00 -0.05 21.50
N HIS A 106 10.69 0.04 21.23
CA HIS A 106 9.84 -1.09 20.83
C HIS A 106 9.96 -2.33 21.76
N LEU A 107 10.12 -2.10 23.06
CA LEU A 107 10.25 -3.17 24.04
C LEU A 107 8.90 -3.81 24.35
N LYS A 108 8.76 -5.09 23.98
CA LYS A 108 7.55 -5.88 24.26
C LYS A 108 7.38 -6.19 25.75
N ASN A 109 8.49 -6.31 26.48
CA ASN A 109 8.54 -6.66 27.88
C ASN A 109 9.63 -5.86 28.60
N SER A 110 9.77 -6.07 29.90
CA SER A 110 10.77 -5.38 30.73
C SER A 110 12.12 -6.09 30.78
N HIS A 111 12.36 -7.04 29.88
CA HIS A 111 13.65 -7.73 29.80
C HIS A 111 14.65 -6.85 29.06
N LEU A 112 15.77 -6.60 29.71
CA LEU A 112 16.91 -5.90 29.13
C LEU A 112 18.06 -6.88 28.95
N GLN A 113 18.83 -6.69 27.89
CA GLN A 113 20.06 -7.43 27.63
C GLN A 113 21.27 -6.57 27.95
N VAL A 114 22.28 -7.13 28.60
CA VAL A 114 23.54 -6.41 28.86
C VAL A 114 24.19 -6.02 27.52
N GLY A 115 24.65 -4.77 27.42
CA GLY A 115 25.18 -4.17 26.18
C GLY A 115 24.09 -3.64 25.24
N GLN A 116 22.80 -3.76 25.60
CA GLN A 116 21.71 -3.19 24.82
C GLN A 116 21.74 -1.66 24.93
N LYS A 117 21.65 -0.98 23.79
CA LYS A 117 21.46 0.48 23.76
C LYS A 117 19.99 0.80 23.92
N LEU A 118 19.68 1.61 24.91
CA LEU A 118 18.34 2.03 25.24
C LEU A 118 18.20 3.54 25.04
N LEU A 119 17.32 3.93 24.12
CA LEU A 119 16.94 5.32 23.88
C LEU A 119 16.11 5.85 25.03
N LEU A 120 16.39 7.07 25.45
CA LEU A 120 15.68 7.77 26.51
C LEU A 120 14.87 8.93 25.91
N PRO A 121 13.62 9.15 26.38
CA PRO A 121 12.77 10.27 25.96
C PRO A 121 13.41 11.65 26.17
#